data_AF-Q0USM8-F1
#
_entry.id   AF-Q0USM8-F1
#
_cell.length_a   1.000
_cell.length_b   1.000
_cell.length_c   1.000
_cell.angle_alpha   90.00
_cell.angle_beta   90.00
_cell.angle_gamma   90.00
#
_symmetry.space_group_name_H-M   'P 1'
#
loop_
_entity.id
_entity.type
_entity.pdbx_description
1 polymer ?
#
loop_
_entity_poly.entity_id
_entity_poly.type
_entity_poly.pdbx_seq_one_letter_code
_entity_poly.pdbx_strand_id
1 'polypeptide(L)'
;MWLCTSLCILVVIPKMTFLTALVIGSCVTCTDPILSQAVAKGPFSDKFVPRALREIISSEAGANDGFGFPFLLLATYLIRHADLAGVRFKEGVSAAVEGAPHLLKRSGEAGIGRLGGGLPKAMEQWVVEGWLYIIAMAVAIGVIIGVGSLFAIKFGLRRKWIDSESLLLWPTAVGLFTIGVCGALGTDDLLACFVAGNVINWNGLYLEETEKRHDEVNSCVDVLLNFGGFMYIGTIFPWREFHMPDVTGITIGRLFILGFLIVLFRRIPAIFLTYKLMPRCVKGWKEALFMGYFGPIGIGAVFYVEHTRHLFPKAGEAMTEEEDHLTQAMGPVVYWLVLFSIIWHGLSIPALDAFYRYKGVQPIIEEEPAEIHVLSENDALPANAYGNPKRKSVIVHNRFSRPFSTGPGPELYRWHSDESVATLTTHAQSPGVEHKI
;
A
#
# COMPACT_ATOMS: atom_id res chain seq x y z
N MET A 1 9.35 6.93 -8.14
CA MET A 1 8.70 5.65 -8.49
C MET A 1 7.83 5.82 -9.73
N TRP A 2 6.82 6.70 -9.70
CA TRP A 2 5.95 7.02 -10.84
C TRP A 2 6.69 7.20 -12.19
N LEU A 3 7.63 8.15 -12.27
CA LEU A 3 8.39 8.40 -13.50
C LEU A 3 9.15 7.16 -14.00
N CYS A 4 9.79 6.40 -13.09
CA CYS A 4 10.52 5.20 -13.47
C CYS A 4 9.57 4.13 -14.05
N THR A 5 8.42 3.92 -13.42
CA THR A 5 7.39 3.01 -13.93
C THR A 5 6.90 3.45 -15.30
N SER A 6 6.57 4.72 -15.48
CA SER A 6 6.09 5.28 -16.74
C SER A 6 7.13 5.14 -17.85
N LEU A 7 8.42 5.34 -17.55
CA LEU A 7 9.50 5.08 -18.50
C LEU A 7 9.59 3.60 -18.88
N CYS A 8 9.48 2.68 -17.93
CA CYS A 8 9.43 1.24 -18.24
C CYS A 8 8.25 0.88 -19.15
N ILE A 9 7.06 1.44 -18.89
CA ILE A 9 5.87 1.24 -19.71
C ILE A 9 6.09 1.80 -21.11
N LEU A 10 6.61 3.03 -21.23
CA LEU A 10 6.88 3.68 -22.52
C LEU A 10 7.87 2.89 -23.39
N VAL A 11 8.90 2.31 -22.77
CA VAL A 11 9.93 1.54 -23.49
C VAL A 11 9.39 0.20 -24.01
N VAL A 12 8.49 -0.44 -23.26
CA VAL A 12 8.06 -1.81 -23.56
C VAL A 12 6.77 -1.87 -24.37
N ILE A 13 5.80 -0.99 -24.07
CA ILE A 13 4.49 -0.98 -24.70
C ILE A 13 4.50 -0.02 -25.89
N PRO A 14 4.30 -0.52 -27.13
CA PRO A 14 4.34 0.33 -28.31
C PRO A 14 3.10 1.24 -28.38
N LYS A 15 3.14 2.24 -29.28
CA LYS A 15 2.02 3.16 -29.56
C LYS A 15 1.55 3.98 -28.34
N MET A 16 2.35 4.04 -27.28
CA MET A 16 2.13 4.88 -26.09
C MET A 16 2.85 6.22 -26.23
N THR A 17 2.19 7.30 -25.81
CA THR A 17 2.84 8.58 -25.59
C THR A 17 3.39 8.63 -24.17
N PHE A 18 4.26 9.59 -23.88
CA PHE A 18 4.76 9.77 -22.52
C PHE A 18 3.62 10.07 -21.54
N LEU A 19 2.62 10.86 -21.95
CA LEU A 19 1.47 11.20 -21.10
C LEU A 19 0.59 9.97 -20.83
N THR A 20 0.31 9.12 -21.82
CA THR A 20 -0.48 7.90 -21.58
C THR A 20 0.28 6.92 -20.69
N ALA A 21 1.60 6.83 -20.82
CA ALA A 21 2.45 6.04 -19.92
C ALA A 21 2.49 6.62 -18.49
N LEU A 22 2.34 7.94 -18.32
CA LEU A 22 2.19 8.57 -17.00
C LEU A 22 0.87 8.18 -16.33
N VAL A 23 -0.23 8.09 -17.07
CA VAL A 23 -1.53 7.61 -16.55
C VAL A 23 -1.45 6.15 -16.11
N ILE A 24 -0.99 5.24 -16.98
CA ILE A 24 -0.85 3.82 -16.60
C ILE A 24 0.14 3.70 -15.43
N GLY A 25 1.22 4.48 -15.45
CA GLY A 25 2.22 4.48 -14.39
C GLY A 25 1.68 4.94 -13.04
N SER A 26 0.77 5.91 -13.00
CA SER A 26 0.12 6.32 -11.74
C SER A 26 -0.71 5.20 -11.12
N CYS A 27 -1.42 4.40 -11.94
CA CYS A 27 -2.21 3.28 -11.44
C CYS A 27 -1.36 2.23 -10.72
N VAL A 28 -0.10 2.05 -11.09
CA VAL A 28 0.80 1.04 -10.50
C VAL A 28 1.88 1.64 -9.59
N THR A 29 1.75 2.92 -9.23
CA THR A 29 2.69 3.59 -8.34
C THR A 29 2.48 3.21 -6.89
N CYS A 30 1.23 2.99 -6.48
CA CYS A 30 0.87 2.59 -5.12
C CYS A 30 1.36 1.17 -4.82
N THR A 31 1.80 0.95 -3.59
CA THR A 31 2.24 -0.37 -3.13
C THR A 31 1.22 -0.93 -2.16
N ASP A 32 0.89 -2.19 -2.35
CA ASP A 32 -0.21 -2.81 -1.64
C ASP A 32 0.11 -3.06 -0.17
N PRO A 33 -0.72 -2.55 0.76
CA PRO A 33 -0.52 -2.71 2.19
C PRO A 33 -0.71 -4.16 2.65
N ILE A 34 -1.57 -4.93 1.99
CA ILE A 34 -1.86 -6.33 2.36
C ILE A 34 -0.64 -7.21 2.07
N LEU A 35 -0.10 -7.13 0.86
CA LEU A 35 1.11 -7.85 0.47
C LEU A 35 2.34 -7.33 1.20
N SER A 36 2.41 -6.02 1.48
CA SER A 36 3.47 -5.44 2.29
C SER A 36 3.39 -5.90 3.75
N GLN A 37 2.19 -6.18 4.29
CA GLN A 37 2.04 -6.77 5.61
C GLN A 37 2.62 -8.17 5.70
N ALA A 38 2.56 -8.99 4.64
CA ALA A 38 3.24 -10.29 4.62
C ALA A 38 4.78 -10.17 4.69
N VAL A 39 5.33 -9.00 4.31
CA VAL A 39 6.76 -8.67 4.49
C VAL A 39 7.03 -7.99 5.84
N ALA A 40 6.07 -7.24 6.38
CA ALA A 40 6.22 -6.53 7.65
C ALA A 40 5.90 -7.42 8.88
N LYS A 41 5.11 -8.47 8.71
CA LYS A 41 4.66 -9.37 9.78
C LYS A 41 4.91 -10.82 9.35
N GLY A 42 5.33 -11.64 10.30
CA GLY A 42 5.47 -13.08 10.11
C GLY A 42 6.85 -13.61 10.49
N PRO A 43 7.02 -14.95 10.47
CA PRO A 43 8.17 -15.61 11.08
C PRO A 43 9.53 -15.21 10.50
N PHE A 44 9.58 -14.89 9.20
CA PHE A 44 10.78 -14.39 8.54
C PHE A 44 11.11 -12.96 9.00
N SER A 45 10.11 -12.09 8.98
CA SER A 45 10.25 -10.66 9.28
C SER A 45 10.61 -10.41 10.74
N ASP A 46 10.04 -11.18 11.67
CA ASP A 46 10.34 -11.11 13.09
C ASP A 46 11.78 -11.54 13.40
N LYS A 47 12.36 -12.42 12.57
CA LYS A 47 13.76 -12.86 12.72
C LYS A 47 14.76 -11.94 12.03
N PHE A 48 14.48 -11.50 10.80
CA PHE A 48 15.53 -11.00 9.91
C PHE A 48 15.34 -9.56 9.44
N VAL A 49 14.20 -8.94 9.68
CA VAL A 49 13.91 -7.58 9.19
C VAL A 49 13.84 -6.61 10.37
N PRO A 50 14.69 -5.57 10.41
CA PRO A 50 14.68 -4.59 11.50
C PRO A 50 13.32 -3.93 11.66
N ARG A 51 12.88 -3.73 12.90
CA ARG A 51 11.59 -3.08 13.21
C ARG A 51 11.36 -1.76 12.48
N ALA A 52 12.30 -0.82 12.55
CA ALA A 52 12.16 0.49 11.90
C ALA A 52 11.93 0.38 10.39
N LEU A 53 12.50 -0.66 9.75
CA LEU A 53 12.31 -0.94 8.33
C LEU A 53 10.91 -1.48 8.05
N ARG A 54 10.36 -2.31 8.94
CA ARG A 54 8.99 -2.83 8.82
C ARG A 54 7.96 -1.73 9.03
N GLU A 55 8.17 -0.86 10.03
CA GLU A 55 7.28 0.26 10.34
C GLU A 55 7.21 1.25 9.17
N ILE A 56 8.36 1.62 8.58
CA ILE A 56 8.36 2.54 7.43
C ILE A 56 7.72 1.91 6.19
N ILE A 57 7.98 0.63 5.90
CA ILE A 57 7.36 -0.06 4.75
C ILE A 57 5.84 -0.13 4.93
N SER A 58 5.36 -0.47 6.13
CA SER A 58 3.93 -0.52 6.43
C SER A 58 3.28 0.87 6.37
N SER A 59 3.95 1.90 6.90
CA SER A 59 3.46 3.28 6.86
C SER A 59 3.45 3.84 5.44
N GLU A 60 4.45 3.51 4.63
CA GLU A 60 4.52 3.91 3.22
C GLU A 60 3.39 3.28 2.42
N ALA A 61 3.16 1.96 2.57
CA ALA A 61 2.11 1.26 1.84
C ALA A 61 0.70 1.78 2.19
N GLY A 62 0.43 2.03 3.48
CA GLY A 62 -0.87 2.59 3.88
C GLY A 62 -1.09 4.03 3.40
N ALA A 63 -0.05 4.86 3.39
CA ALA A 63 -0.16 6.25 2.93
C ALA A 63 -0.22 6.36 1.39
N ASN A 64 0.55 5.54 0.69
CA ASN A 64 0.72 5.70 -0.76
C ASN A 64 -0.51 5.29 -1.58
N ASP A 65 -1.36 4.41 -1.04
CA ASP A 65 -2.63 4.05 -1.67
C ASP A 65 -3.53 5.27 -1.88
N GLY A 66 -3.51 6.26 -0.97
CA GLY A 66 -4.20 7.55 -1.15
C GLY A 66 -3.39 8.60 -1.92
N PHE A 67 -2.07 8.68 -1.70
CA PHE A 67 -1.21 9.66 -2.39
C PHE A 67 -0.99 9.39 -3.89
N GLY A 68 -1.55 8.31 -4.45
CA GLY A 68 -1.53 8.05 -5.90
C GLY A 68 -2.38 9.03 -6.72
N PHE A 69 -3.48 9.54 -6.16
CA PHE A 69 -4.44 10.40 -6.87
C PHE A 69 -3.82 11.66 -7.50
N PRO A 70 -2.98 12.46 -6.82
CA PRO A 70 -2.34 13.63 -7.44
C PRO A 70 -1.51 13.29 -8.69
N PHE A 71 -0.86 12.12 -8.74
CA PHE A 71 -0.11 11.71 -9.92
C PHE A 71 -1.02 11.32 -11.08
N LEU A 72 -2.09 10.59 -10.77
CA LEU A 72 -3.11 10.25 -11.76
C LEU A 72 -3.75 11.51 -12.32
N LEU A 73 -4.25 12.40 -11.46
CA LEU A 73 -4.90 13.63 -11.86
C LEU A 73 -4.00 14.57 -12.64
N LEU A 74 -2.71 14.67 -12.29
CA LEU A 74 -1.77 15.45 -13.07
C LEU A 74 -1.68 14.90 -14.50
N ALA A 75 -1.47 13.60 -14.66
CA ALA A 75 -1.38 12.98 -15.98
C ALA A 75 -2.67 13.12 -16.79
N THR A 76 -3.83 12.91 -16.16
CA THR A 76 -5.12 13.02 -16.84
C THR A 76 -5.45 14.47 -17.20
N TYR A 77 -5.28 15.45 -16.31
CA TYR A 77 -5.54 16.86 -16.65
C TYR A 77 -4.60 17.38 -17.72
N LEU A 78 -3.33 16.96 -17.74
CA LEU A 78 -2.42 17.30 -18.83
C LEU A 78 -2.90 16.76 -20.17
N ILE A 79 -3.45 15.55 -20.23
CA ILE A 79 -4.05 15.01 -21.47
C ILE A 79 -5.32 15.77 -21.85
N ARG A 80 -6.18 16.05 -20.86
CA ARG A 80 -7.51 16.62 -21.07
C ARG A 80 -7.47 18.11 -21.45
N HIS A 81 -6.50 18.86 -20.95
CA HIS A 81 -6.33 20.28 -21.25
C HIS A 81 -5.19 20.56 -22.24
N ALA A 82 -4.58 19.52 -22.83
CA ALA A 82 -3.64 19.69 -23.92
C ALA A 82 -4.28 20.48 -25.07
N ASP A 83 -3.52 21.41 -25.64
CA ASP A 83 -3.96 22.15 -26.81
C ASP A 83 -4.25 21.19 -27.96
N LEU A 84 -5.35 21.44 -28.68
CA LEU A 84 -5.82 20.58 -29.78
C LEU A 84 -4.89 20.63 -31.01
N ALA A 85 -3.90 21.54 -31.02
CA ALA A 85 -2.93 21.68 -32.10
C ALA A 85 -1.99 20.46 -32.16
N GLY A 86 -2.13 19.64 -33.21
CA GLY A 86 -1.28 18.47 -33.47
C GLY A 86 -1.82 17.12 -32.95
N VAL A 87 -3.05 17.09 -32.45
CA VAL A 87 -3.72 15.85 -32.02
C VAL A 87 -4.14 15.01 -33.23
N ARG A 88 -3.77 13.72 -33.26
CA ARG A 88 -4.27 12.77 -34.26
C ARG A 88 -5.64 12.22 -33.85
N PHE A 89 -6.67 12.68 -34.55
CA PHE A 89 -8.02 12.13 -34.45
C PHE A 89 -8.15 10.89 -35.34
N LYS A 90 -9.02 9.96 -34.95
CA LYS A 90 -9.33 8.78 -35.77
C LYS A 90 -9.93 9.20 -37.12
N GLU A 91 -9.62 8.45 -38.19
CA GLU A 91 -10.19 8.68 -39.52
C GLU A 91 -11.73 8.68 -39.46
N GLY A 92 -12.37 9.76 -39.92
CA GLY A 92 -13.81 10.00 -39.83
C GLY A 92 -14.23 10.99 -38.72
N VAL A 93 -13.47 11.08 -37.63
CA VAL A 93 -13.70 12.09 -36.56
C VAL A 93 -13.11 13.44 -36.96
N SER A 94 -11.98 13.47 -37.66
CA SER A 94 -11.34 14.71 -38.14
C SER A 94 -12.28 15.54 -39.03
N ALA A 95 -13.01 14.89 -39.95
CA ALA A 95 -14.00 15.54 -40.81
C ALA A 95 -15.26 15.99 -40.05
N ALA A 96 -15.63 15.27 -38.99
CA ALA A 96 -16.77 15.63 -38.12
C ALA A 96 -16.43 16.75 -37.13
N VAL A 97 -15.19 16.85 -36.66
CA VAL A 97 -14.72 17.91 -35.75
C VAL A 97 -14.58 19.25 -36.49
N GLU A 98 -14.13 19.25 -37.75
CA GLU A 98 -14.16 20.45 -38.61
C GLU A 98 -15.59 20.92 -38.94
N GLY A 99 -16.55 19.99 -39.05
CA GLY A 99 -17.95 20.30 -39.39
C GLY A 99 -18.91 20.48 -38.21
N ALA A 100 -18.53 20.08 -36.98
CA ALA A 100 -19.48 19.93 -35.87
C ALA A 100 -18.87 20.15 -34.46
N PRO A 101 -18.47 21.39 -34.11
CA PRO A 101 -17.85 21.74 -32.81
C PRO A 101 -18.72 21.41 -31.57
N HIS A 102 -20.00 21.13 -31.76
CA HIS A 102 -20.92 20.70 -30.70
C HIS A 102 -20.58 19.33 -30.07
N LEU A 103 -19.86 18.44 -30.76
CA LEU A 103 -19.49 17.12 -30.22
C LEU A 103 -18.43 17.24 -29.12
N LEU A 104 -17.44 18.11 -29.31
CA LEU A 104 -16.46 18.49 -28.29
C LEU A 104 -17.14 19.24 -27.12
N LYS A 105 -18.17 20.02 -27.42
CA LYS A 105 -18.96 20.73 -26.39
C LYS A 105 -19.78 19.77 -25.53
N ARG A 106 -20.37 18.71 -26.12
CA ARG A 106 -21.15 17.69 -25.41
C ARG A 106 -20.27 16.75 -24.57
N SER A 107 -19.09 16.37 -25.06
CA SER A 107 -18.09 15.66 -24.24
C SER A 107 -17.55 16.55 -23.12
N GLY A 108 -17.41 17.86 -23.38
CA GLY A 108 -17.10 18.89 -22.39
C GLY A 108 -18.16 19.05 -21.30
N GLU A 109 -19.44 19.05 -21.68
CA GLU A 109 -20.59 19.10 -20.75
C GLU A 109 -20.74 17.82 -19.92
N ALA A 110 -20.37 16.66 -20.48
CA ALA A 110 -20.31 15.40 -19.74
C ALA A 110 -19.05 15.24 -18.89
N GLY A 111 -18.05 16.13 -19.04
CA GLY A 111 -16.78 16.04 -18.32
C GLY A 111 -15.95 14.81 -18.68
N ILE A 112 -16.02 14.30 -19.91
CA ILE A 112 -15.29 13.10 -20.36
C ILE A 112 -14.41 13.44 -21.57
N GLY A 113 -13.14 13.04 -21.55
CA GLY A 113 -12.17 13.30 -22.63
C GLY A 113 -11.56 14.71 -22.60
N ARG A 114 -11.04 15.16 -23.75
CA ARG A 114 -10.37 16.47 -23.90
C ARG A 114 -11.33 17.65 -23.75
N LEU A 115 -11.00 18.55 -22.81
CA LEU A 115 -11.76 19.75 -22.44
C LEU A 115 -11.15 21.05 -22.99
N GLY A 116 -9.84 21.06 -23.32
CA GLY A 116 -9.11 22.27 -23.72
C GLY A 116 -8.90 23.26 -22.57
N GLY A 117 -8.14 24.34 -22.78
CA GLY A 117 -7.84 25.36 -21.75
C GLY A 117 -6.36 25.48 -21.36
N GLY A 118 -5.50 24.66 -21.96
CA GLY A 118 -4.05 24.77 -21.87
C GLY A 118 -3.47 24.35 -20.52
N LEU A 119 -2.14 24.42 -20.43
CA LEU A 119 -1.37 24.07 -19.23
C LEU A 119 -1.81 24.83 -17.97
N PRO A 120 -2.12 26.14 -17.99
CA PRO A 120 -2.52 26.86 -16.78
C PRO A 120 -3.79 26.27 -16.15
N LYS A 121 -4.78 25.87 -16.96
CA LYS A 121 -6.03 25.29 -16.44
C LYS A 121 -5.81 23.89 -15.86
N ALA A 122 -4.97 23.07 -16.50
CA ALA A 122 -4.57 21.77 -15.95
C ALA A 122 -3.92 21.91 -14.57
N MET A 123 -2.99 22.87 -14.43
CA MET A 123 -2.27 23.09 -13.18
C MET A 123 -3.19 23.66 -12.08
N GLU A 124 -4.11 24.56 -12.43
CA GLU A 124 -5.12 25.09 -11.51
C GLU A 124 -5.99 23.96 -10.95
N GLN A 125 -6.55 23.11 -11.81
CA GLN A 125 -7.38 21.97 -11.38
C GLN A 125 -6.58 20.94 -10.60
N TRP A 126 -5.34 20.65 -11.01
CA TRP A 126 -4.49 19.73 -10.27
C TRP A 126 -4.23 20.20 -8.82
N VAL A 127 -3.99 21.50 -8.61
CA VAL A 127 -3.79 22.06 -7.27
C VAL A 127 -5.09 22.10 -6.48
N VAL A 128 -6.17 22.63 -7.08
CA VAL A 128 -7.43 22.84 -6.35
C VAL A 128 -8.18 21.53 -6.13
N GLU A 129 -8.41 20.75 -7.19
CA GLU A 129 -9.14 19.49 -7.11
C GLU A 129 -8.26 18.37 -6.53
N GLY A 130 -7.03 18.22 -7.04
CA GLY A 130 -6.15 17.15 -6.58
C GLY A 130 -5.63 17.35 -5.15
N TRP A 131 -4.91 18.44 -4.90
CA TRP A 131 -4.27 18.64 -3.60
C TRP A 131 -5.21 19.18 -2.51
N LEU A 132 -6.01 20.20 -2.79
CA LEU A 132 -6.86 20.82 -1.77
C LEU A 132 -8.15 20.01 -1.54
N TYR A 133 -8.85 19.63 -2.60
CA TYR A 133 -10.14 18.95 -2.46
C TYR A 133 -9.98 17.46 -2.15
N ILE A 134 -9.24 16.70 -2.95
CA ILE A 134 -9.15 15.25 -2.74
C ILE A 134 -8.25 14.92 -1.55
N ILE A 135 -7.03 15.45 -1.49
CA ILE A 135 -6.06 15.09 -0.45
C ILE A 135 -6.30 15.83 0.86
N ALA A 136 -6.29 17.17 0.88
CA ALA A 136 -6.35 17.91 2.13
C ALA A 136 -7.71 17.75 2.84
N MET A 137 -8.82 17.68 2.10
CA MET A 137 -10.13 17.38 2.68
C MET A 137 -10.18 15.96 3.26
N ALA A 138 -9.66 14.95 2.56
CA ALA A 138 -9.63 13.57 3.07
C ALA A 138 -8.84 13.47 4.38
N VAL A 139 -7.68 14.13 4.46
CA VAL A 139 -6.91 14.23 5.71
C VAL A 139 -7.73 14.91 6.81
N ALA A 140 -8.41 16.03 6.50
CA ALA A 140 -9.23 16.73 7.47
C ALA A 140 -10.40 15.87 7.98
N ILE A 141 -11.12 15.19 7.09
CA ILE A 141 -12.20 14.25 7.42
C ILE A 141 -11.67 13.12 8.30
N GLY A 142 -10.56 12.49 7.90
CA GLY A 142 -9.92 11.41 8.66
C GLY A 142 -9.51 11.86 10.07
N VAL A 143 -8.93 13.05 10.21
CA VAL A 143 -8.60 13.63 11.53
C VAL A 143 -9.85 13.87 12.36
N ILE A 144 -10.90 14.48 11.80
CA ILE A 144 -12.14 14.78 12.51
C ILE A 144 -12.80 13.49 13.02
N ILE A 145 -12.96 12.50 12.14
CA ILE A 145 -13.57 11.21 12.49
C ILE A 145 -12.69 10.44 13.49
N GLY A 146 -11.37 10.45 13.30
CA GLY A 146 -10.42 9.80 14.20
C GLY A 146 -10.41 10.41 15.60
N VAL A 147 -10.39 11.74 15.71
CA VAL A 147 -10.44 12.45 17.02
C VAL A 147 -11.80 12.22 17.69
N GLY A 148 -12.90 12.28 16.92
CA GLY A 148 -14.23 11.95 17.43
C GLY A 148 -14.30 10.54 17.99
N SER A 149 -13.71 9.58 17.27
CA SER A 149 -13.61 8.17 17.68
C SER A 149 -12.78 8.00 18.95
N LEU A 150 -11.64 8.67 19.05
CA LEU A 150 -10.78 8.65 20.23
C LEU A 150 -11.52 9.16 21.47
N PHE A 151 -12.27 10.25 21.33
CA PHE A 151 -13.11 10.77 22.41
C PHE A 151 -14.23 9.80 22.79
N ALA A 152 -14.93 9.24 21.80
CA ALA A 152 -16.02 8.28 22.01
C ALA A 152 -15.55 7.02 22.75
N ILE A 153 -14.45 6.40 22.31
CA ILE A 153 -13.86 5.23 22.97
C ILE A 153 -13.46 5.57 24.40
N LYS A 154 -12.71 6.67 24.61
CA LYS A 154 -12.27 7.08 25.95
C LYS A 154 -13.46 7.35 26.89
N PHE A 155 -14.51 7.98 26.38
CA PHE A 155 -15.72 8.26 27.14
C PHE A 155 -16.47 6.96 27.50
N GLY A 156 -16.67 6.07 26.54
CA GLY A 156 -17.36 4.80 26.75
C GLY A 156 -16.61 3.86 27.69
N LEU A 157 -15.27 3.79 27.59
CA LEU A 157 -14.44 3.01 28.51
C LEU A 157 -14.51 3.53 29.94
N ARG A 158 -14.45 4.85 30.15
CA ARG A 158 -14.57 5.47 31.48
C ARG A 158 -15.89 5.15 32.17
N ARG A 159 -16.97 5.06 31.39
CA ARG A 159 -18.31 4.73 31.90
C ARG A 159 -18.61 3.23 31.91
N LYS A 160 -17.66 2.39 31.45
CA LYS A 160 -17.85 0.93 31.27
C LYS A 160 -19.05 0.60 30.37
N TRP A 161 -19.27 1.39 29.33
CA TRP A 161 -20.38 1.21 28.39
C TRP A 161 -20.05 0.31 27.21
N ILE A 162 -18.76 0.05 26.95
CA ILE A 162 -18.29 -0.67 25.77
C ILE A 162 -17.85 -2.07 26.17
N ASP A 163 -18.56 -3.07 25.66
CA ASP A 163 -18.20 -4.49 25.71
C ASP A 163 -17.00 -4.81 24.80
N SER A 164 -16.44 -6.00 24.95
CA SER A 164 -15.26 -6.42 24.18
C SER A 164 -15.53 -6.46 22.68
N GLU A 165 -16.63 -7.08 22.27
CA GLU A 165 -16.95 -7.31 20.85
C GLU A 165 -17.18 -5.98 20.11
N SER A 166 -17.92 -5.06 20.72
CA SER A 166 -18.16 -3.73 20.16
C SER A 166 -16.88 -2.90 20.02
N LEU A 167 -15.92 -3.02 20.95
CA LEU A 167 -14.65 -2.31 20.84
C LEU A 167 -13.80 -2.84 19.68
N LEU A 168 -13.78 -4.16 19.49
CA LEU A 168 -13.01 -4.80 18.45
C LEU A 168 -13.58 -4.52 17.05
N LEU A 169 -14.91 -4.38 16.93
CA LEU A 169 -15.58 -4.00 15.67
C LEU A 169 -15.48 -2.50 15.34
N TRP A 170 -14.98 -1.68 16.27
CA TRP A 170 -14.93 -0.23 16.11
C TRP A 170 -14.17 0.25 14.87
N PRO A 171 -12.97 -0.27 14.51
CA PRO A 171 -12.24 0.15 13.32
C PRO A 171 -13.01 -0.14 12.03
N THR A 172 -13.65 -1.31 11.95
CA THR A 172 -14.50 -1.68 10.81
C THR A 172 -15.67 -0.69 10.67
N ALA A 173 -16.33 -0.34 11.77
CA ALA A 173 -17.42 0.63 11.77
C ALA A 173 -16.94 2.03 11.34
N VAL A 174 -15.82 2.51 11.89
CA VAL A 174 -15.23 3.80 11.50
C VAL A 174 -14.77 3.79 10.05
N GLY A 175 -14.18 2.70 9.57
CA GLY A 175 -13.75 2.52 8.19
C GLY A 175 -14.93 2.65 7.22
N LEU A 176 -15.98 1.85 7.41
CA LEU A 176 -17.19 1.91 6.59
C LEU A 176 -17.89 3.28 6.65
N PHE A 177 -17.95 3.89 7.84
CA PHE A 177 -18.50 5.24 7.99
C PHE A 177 -17.67 6.28 7.22
N THR A 178 -16.35 6.21 7.31
CA THR A 178 -15.44 7.14 6.62
C THR A 178 -15.55 6.98 5.10
N ILE A 179 -15.63 5.75 4.59
CA ILE A 179 -15.88 5.48 3.16
C ILE A 179 -17.21 6.09 2.73
N GLY A 180 -18.28 5.93 3.51
CA GLY A 180 -19.59 6.52 3.20
C GLY A 180 -19.56 8.05 3.16
N VAL A 181 -18.88 8.69 4.11
CA VAL A 181 -18.72 10.16 4.16
C VAL A 181 -17.90 10.66 2.97
N CYS A 182 -16.75 10.04 2.70
CA CYS A 182 -15.87 10.43 1.60
C CYS A 182 -16.54 10.18 0.24
N GLY A 183 -17.27 9.07 0.08
CA GLY A 183 -18.05 8.78 -1.12
C GLY A 183 -19.16 9.80 -1.38
N ALA A 184 -19.82 10.30 -0.32
CA ALA A 184 -20.84 11.36 -0.45
C ALA A 184 -20.22 12.72 -0.83
N LEU A 185 -19.00 13.00 -0.36
CA LEU A 185 -18.27 14.22 -0.68
C LEU A 185 -17.43 14.11 -1.95
N GLY A 186 -17.18 12.91 -2.48
CA GLY A 186 -16.27 12.70 -3.62
C GLY A 186 -14.80 12.99 -3.29
N THR A 187 -14.36 12.69 -2.07
CA THR A 187 -12.96 12.83 -1.63
C THR A 187 -12.27 11.47 -1.53
N ASP A 188 -10.95 11.45 -1.30
CA ASP A 188 -10.18 10.21 -1.12
C ASP A 188 -10.59 9.47 0.17
N ASP A 189 -11.23 8.32 0.01
CA ASP A 189 -11.68 7.45 1.09
C ASP A 189 -10.54 6.64 1.70
N LEU A 190 -9.61 6.14 0.89
CA LEU A 190 -8.44 5.36 1.34
C LEU A 190 -7.56 6.19 2.28
N LEU A 191 -7.23 7.43 1.89
CA LEU A 191 -6.42 8.33 2.70
C LEU A 191 -7.14 8.73 3.99
N ALA A 192 -8.45 9.03 3.91
CA ALA A 192 -9.23 9.39 5.08
C ALA A 192 -9.31 8.24 6.09
N CYS A 193 -9.53 6.99 5.63
CA CYS A 193 -9.50 5.80 6.47
C CYS A 193 -8.12 5.58 7.11
N PHE A 194 -7.04 5.74 6.34
CA PHE A 194 -5.67 5.63 6.87
C PHE A 194 -5.42 6.66 7.97
N VAL A 195 -5.74 7.93 7.73
CA VAL A 195 -5.56 9.00 8.72
C VAL A 195 -6.44 8.76 9.95
N ALA A 196 -7.70 8.37 9.79
CA ALA A 196 -8.58 8.04 10.91
C ALA A 196 -8.02 6.90 11.77
N GLY A 197 -7.52 5.83 11.15
CA GLY A 197 -6.90 4.70 11.85
C GLY A 197 -5.65 5.09 12.66
N ASN A 198 -4.80 5.96 12.10
CA ASN A 198 -3.64 6.51 12.82
C ASN A 198 -4.07 7.38 14.01
N VAL A 199 -5.06 8.26 13.81
CA VAL A 199 -5.53 9.18 14.86
C VAL A 199 -6.20 8.45 16.02
N ILE A 200 -6.96 7.38 15.74
CA ILE A 200 -7.55 6.53 16.81
C ILE A 200 -6.48 5.94 17.72
N ASN A 201 -5.31 5.59 17.15
CA ASN A 201 -4.21 4.98 17.88
C ASN A 201 -3.19 5.98 18.45
N TRP A 202 -3.39 7.29 18.24
CA TRP A 202 -2.38 8.30 18.56
C TRP A 202 -2.02 8.36 20.06
N ASN A 203 -2.99 8.08 20.94
CA ASN A 203 -2.77 8.04 22.39
C ASN A 203 -2.40 6.65 22.92
N GLY A 204 -2.29 5.64 22.04
CA GLY A 204 -2.02 4.25 22.39
C GLY A 204 -3.14 3.51 23.13
N LEU A 205 -4.23 4.18 23.53
CA LEU A 205 -5.30 3.59 24.35
C LEU A 205 -6.06 2.49 23.61
N TYR A 206 -6.37 2.71 22.33
CA TYR A 206 -7.06 1.72 21.51
C TYR A 206 -6.22 0.45 21.36
N LEU A 207 -4.96 0.61 20.94
CA LEU A 207 -4.00 -0.49 20.81
C LEU A 207 -3.85 -1.29 22.11
N GLU A 208 -3.71 -0.60 23.25
CA GLU A 208 -3.57 -1.24 24.55
C GLU A 208 -4.81 -2.09 24.90
N GLU A 209 -6.02 -1.56 24.68
CA GLU A 209 -7.25 -2.31 24.94
C GLU A 209 -7.46 -3.48 23.97
N THR A 210 -7.08 -3.34 22.69
CA THR A 210 -7.13 -4.45 21.73
C THR A 210 -6.15 -5.57 22.08
N GLU A 211 -4.95 -5.23 22.57
CA GLU A 211 -3.98 -6.23 23.03
C GLU A 211 -4.47 -6.94 24.30
N LYS A 212 -5.10 -6.21 25.24
CA LYS A 212 -5.69 -6.81 26.46
C LYS A 212 -6.84 -7.77 26.16
N ARG A 213 -7.64 -7.47 25.14
CA ARG A 213 -8.83 -8.23 24.78
C ARG A 213 -8.57 -9.31 23.73
N HIS A 214 -7.31 -9.51 23.34
CA HIS A 214 -6.89 -10.47 22.31
C HIS A 214 -7.69 -10.29 21.02
N ASP A 215 -7.49 -9.14 20.36
CA ASP A 215 -8.18 -8.84 19.11
C ASP A 215 -7.90 -9.85 18.00
N GLU A 216 -8.88 -10.72 17.75
CA GLU A 216 -8.91 -11.62 16.60
C GLU A 216 -9.92 -11.16 15.53
N VAL A 217 -10.82 -10.23 15.89
CA VAL A 217 -11.92 -9.80 15.01
C VAL A 217 -11.39 -9.01 13.82
N ASN A 218 -10.50 -8.03 14.06
CA ASN A 218 -9.94 -7.25 12.95
C ASN A 218 -9.14 -8.13 11.98
N SER A 219 -8.43 -9.14 12.50
CA SER A 219 -7.72 -10.11 11.65
C SER A 219 -8.69 -10.96 10.82
N CYS A 220 -9.81 -11.40 11.39
CA CYS A 220 -10.83 -12.15 10.66
C CYS A 220 -11.48 -11.31 9.55
N VAL A 221 -11.80 -10.04 9.84
CA VAL A 221 -12.36 -9.11 8.85
C VAL A 221 -11.38 -8.86 7.70
N ASP A 222 -10.10 -8.62 8.02
CA ASP A 222 -9.04 -8.45 7.02
C ASP A 222 -8.92 -9.67 6.10
N VAL A 223 -8.84 -10.87 6.66
CA VAL A 223 -8.81 -12.12 5.89
C VAL A 223 -10.05 -12.25 5.00
N LEU A 224 -11.25 -12.04 5.54
CA LEU A 224 -12.49 -12.18 4.78
C LEU A 224 -12.59 -11.21 3.60
N LEU A 225 -12.25 -9.94 3.82
CA LEU A 225 -12.25 -8.91 2.77
C LEU A 225 -11.18 -9.18 1.72
N ASN A 226 -9.98 -9.60 2.13
CA ASN A 226 -8.90 -9.90 1.20
C ASN A 226 -9.23 -11.12 0.33
N PHE A 227 -9.68 -12.22 0.93
CA PHE A 227 -10.09 -13.40 0.16
C PHE A 227 -11.25 -13.08 -0.79
N GLY A 228 -12.27 -12.37 -0.32
CA GLY A 228 -13.39 -11.93 -1.16
C GLY A 228 -12.93 -11.05 -2.33
N GLY A 229 -12.11 -10.04 -2.04
CA GLY A 229 -11.57 -9.10 -3.04
C GLY A 229 -10.70 -9.78 -4.08
N PHE A 230 -9.75 -10.63 -3.66
CA PHE A 230 -8.89 -11.36 -4.60
C PHE A 230 -9.66 -12.40 -5.42
N MET A 231 -10.65 -13.08 -4.84
CA MET A 231 -11.51 -13.97 -5.61
C MET A 231 -12.29 -13.19 -6.67
N TYR A 232 -12.93 -12.08 -6.30
CA TYR A 232 -13.66 -11.23 -7.23
C TYR A 232 -12.75 -10.73 -8.37
N ILE A 233 -11.57 -10.18 -8.05
CA ILE A 233 -10.60 -9.71 -9.05
C ILE A 233 -10.15 -10.87 -9.96
N GLY A 234 -9.93 -12.06 -9.40
CA GLY A 234 -9.63 -13.27 -10.16
C GLY A 234 -10.72 -13.65 -11.17
N THR A 235 -12.00 -13.40 -10.86
CA THR A 235 -13.10 -13.68 -11.80
C THR A 235 -13.21 -12.70 -12.96
N ILE A 236 -12.84 -11.43 -12.76
CA ILE A 236 -12.92 -10.38 -13.79
C ILE A 236 -11.63 -10.24 -14.61
N PHE A 237 -10.66 -11.12 -14.38
CA PHE A 237 -9.32 -11.01 -14.92
C PHE A 237 -9.32 -11.05 -16.46
N PRO A 238 -8.74 -10.06 -17.16
CA PRO A 238 -8.89 -9.88 -18.61
C PRO A 238 -7.94 -10.78 -19.42
N TRP A 239 -8.07 -12.11 -19.28
CA TRP A 239 -7.18 -13.10 -19.91
C TRP A 239 -7.04 -12.96 -21.43
N ARG A 240 -8.11 -12.55 -22.10
CA ARG A 240 -8.14 -12.37 -23.56
C ARG A 240 -7.36 -11.14 -24.03
N GLU A 241 -7.12 -10.17 -23.13
CA GLU A 241 -6.51 -8.88 -23.47
C GLU A 241 -4.98 -8.89 -23.33
N PHE A 242 -4.39 -9.94 -22.73
CA PHE A 242 -2.93 -10.05 -22.57
C PHE A 242 -2.16 -10.38 -23.85
N HIS A 243 -2.86 -10.77 -24.92
CA HIS A 243 -2.26 -11.08 -26.21
C HIS A 243 -3.03 -10.40 -27.35
N MET A 244 -2.72 -9.11 -27.55
CA MET A 244 -3.33 -8.27 -28.59
C MET A 244 -2.24 -7.61 -29.46
N PRO A 245 -1.48 -8.39 -30.25
CA PRO A 245 -0.39 -7.87 -31.08
C PRO A 245 -0.87 -6.88 -32.14
N ASP A 246 -2.06 -7.08 -32.70
CA ASP A 246 -2.56 -6.29 -33.84
C ASP A 246 -3.14 -4.93 -33.40
N VAL A 247 -3.80 -4.90 -32.24
CA VAL A 247 -4.50 -3.73 -31.72
C VAL A 247 -3.52 -2.83 -30.95
N THR A 248 -3.10 -3.28 -29.76
CA THR A 248 -2.25 -2.52 -28.83
C THR A 248 -0.76 -2.83 -28.99
N GLY A 249 -0.40 -3.91 -29.70
CA GLY A 249 0.98 -4.39 -29.76
C GLY A 249 1.45 -5.06 -28.47
N ILE A 250 0.52 -5.35 -27.55
CA ILE A 250 0.81 -6.04 -26.29
C ILE A 250 0.97 -7.53 -26.58
N THR A 251 2.11 -8.09 -26.18
CA THR A 251 2.39 -9.50 -26.22
C THR A 251 2.78 -10.00 -24.84
N ILE A 252 2.54 -11.28 -24.56
CA ILE A 252 2.89 -11.91 -23.29
C ILE A 252 4.37 -11.73 -22.97
N GLY A 253 5.26 -11.86 -23.97
CA GLY A 253 6.70 -11.63 -23.79
C GLY A 253 7.03 -10.21 -23.34
N ARG A 254 6.38 -9.20 -23.92
CA ARG A 254 6.53 -7.79 -23.49
C ARG A 254 6.02 -7.60 -22.07
N LEU A 255 4.91 -8.22 -21.70
CA LEU A 255 4.36 -8.15 -20.35
C LEU A 255 5.30 -8.77 -19.30
N PHE A 256 5.98 -9.88 -19.60
CA PHE A 256 7.03 -10.42 -18.73
C PHE A 256 8.23 -9.47 -18.60
N ILE A 257 8.74 -8.96 -19.73
CA ILE A 257 9.84 -7.99 -19.72
C ILE A 257 9.48 -6.76 -18.87
N LEU A 258 8.26 -6.25 -19.04
CA LEU A 258 7.75 -5.14 -18.25
C LEU A 258 7.72 -5.50 -16.76
N GLY A 259 7.21 -6.68 -16.40
CA GLY A 259 7.21 -7.16 -15.01
C GLY A 259 8.61 -7.15 -14.38
N PHE A 260 9.61 -7.69 -15.07
CA PHE A 260 11.00 -7.68 -14.59
C PHE A 260 11.57 -6.27 -14.47
N LEU A 261 11.34 -5.41 -15.48
CA LEU A 261 11.80 -4.02 -15.43
C LEU A 261 11.17 -3.26 -14.27
N ILE A 262 9.89 -3.47 -13.98
CA ILE A 262 9.20 -2.81 -12.87
C ILE A 262 9.78 -3.26 -11.52
N VAL A 263 10.02 -4.55 -11.32
CA VAL A 263 10.67 -5.05 -10.08
C VAL A 263 12.04 -4.40 -9.88
N LEU A 264 12.83 -4.25 -10.95
CA LEU A 264 14.19 -3.73 -10.86
C LEU A 264 14.26 -2.19 -10.77
N PHE A 265 13.44 -1.46 -11.53
CA PHE A 265 13.62 -0.03 -11.75
C PHE A 265 12.55 0.85 -11.12
N ARG A 266 11.39 0.32 -10.72
CA ARG A 266 10.34 1.19 -10.14
C ARG A 266 10.80 1.86 -8.86
N ARG A 267 11.35 1.07 -7.93
CA ARG A 267 11.53 1.49 -6.53
C ARG A 267 12.99 1.53 -6.10
N ILE A 268 13.82 0.57 -6.52
CA ILE A 268 15.25 0.52 -6.18
C ILE A 268 15.96 1.85 -6.50
N PRO A 269 15.85 2.44 -7.71
CA PRO A 269 16.55 3.71 -8.00
C PRO A 269 16.08 4.87 -7.11
N ALA A 270 14.77 4.95 -6.84
CA ALA A 270 14.19 6.01 -6.02
C ALA A 270 14.63 5.91 -4.55
N ILE A 271 14.67 4.69 -3.99
CA ILE A 271 15.14 4.46 -2.62
C ILE A 271 16.65 4.70 -2.53
N PHE A 272 17.45 4.26 -3.50
CA PHE A 272 18.90 4.53 -3.49
C PHE A 272 19.23 6.01 -3.60
N LEU A 273 18.38 6.82 -4.24
CA LEU A 273 18.53 8.27 -4.28
C LEU A 273 18.18 8.94 -2.94
N THR A 274 17.23 8.37 -2.19
CA THR A 274 16.62 9.02 -1.01
C THR A 274 17.00 8.41 0.33
N TYR A 275 17.57 7.20 0.39
CA TYR A 275 17.80 6.50 1.66
C TYR A 275 18.70 7.27 2.64
N LYS A 276 19.62 8.09 2.14
CA LYS A 276 20.46 8.98 2.97
C LYS A 276 19.68 10.07 3.70
N LEU A 277 18.46 10.39 3.26
CA LEU A 277 17.55 11.32 3.93
C LEU A 277 16.83 10.67 5.11
N MET A 278 16.84 9.34 5.22
CA MET A 278 16.13 8.57 6.25
C MET A 278 17.09 7.73 7.13
N PRO A 279 18.13 8.32 7.74
CA PRO A 279 19.18 7.58 8.45
C PRO A 279 18.67 6.85 9.71
N ARG A 280 17.51 7.25 10.24
CA ARG A 280 16.87 6.59 11.39
C ARG A 280 16.21 5.26 11.03
N CYS A 281 15.74 5.13 9.79
CA CYS A 281 15.00 3.95 9.33
C CYS A 281 15.89 3.00 8.51
N VAL A 282 16.80 3.56 7.70
CA VAL A 282 17.67 2.81 6.79
C VAL A 282 19.12 3.15 7.10
N LYS A 283 19.83 2.20 7.73
CA LYS A 283 21.22 2.38 8.19
C LYS A 283 22.24 2.08 7.10
N GLY A 284 21.89 1.26 6.10
CA GLY A 284 22.84 0.79 5.10
C GLY A 284 22.24 0.49 3.73
N TRP A 285 23.11 0.30 2.74
CA TRP A 285 22.70 0.01 1.36
C TRP A 285 21.95 -1.32 1.20
N LYS A 286 22.22 -2.29 2.08
CA LYS A 286 21.50 -3.59 2.11
C LYS A 286 20.04 -3.41 2.52
N GLU A 287 19.80 -2.60 3.55
CA GLU A 287 18.45 -2.24 4.00
C GLU A 287 17.73 -1.38 2.95
N ALA A 288 18.45 -0.46 2.30
CA ALA A 288 17.91 0.32 1.19
C ALA A 288 17.50 -0.56 0.00
N LEU A 289 18.32 -1.58 -0.34
CA LEU A 289 17.97 -2.56 -1.38
C LEU A 289 16.77 -3.41 -0.97
N PHE A 290 16.71 -3.86 0.29
CA PHE A 290 15.58 -4.61 0.81
C PHE A 290 14.28 -3.79 0.73
N MET A 291 14.29 -2.56 1.24
CA MET A 291 13.17 -1.62 1.13
C MET A 291 12.81 -1.36 -0.33
N GLY A 292 13.82 -1.15 -1.18
CA GLY A 292 13.65 -0.91 -2.60
C GLY A 292 12.97 -2.07 -3.33
N TYR A 293 13.31 -3.29 -2.96
CA TYR A 293 12.79 -4.51 -3.57
C TYR A 293 11.36 -4.82 -3.10
N PHE A 294 11.10 -4.77 -1.79
CA PHE A 294 9.81 -5.19 -1.22
C PHE A 294 8.74 -4.10 -1.25
N GLY A 295 8.19 -3.84 -2.43
CA GLY A 295 7.06 -2.93 -2.65
C GLY A 295 6.03 -3.52 -3.60
N PRO A 296 5.34 -4.61 -3.24
CA PRO A 296 4.44 -5.29 -4.15
C PRO A 296 3.33 -4.35 -4.68
N ILE A 297 3.00 -4.45 -5.97
CA ILE A 297 1.74 -3.94 -6.53
C ILE A 297 0.66 -4.95 -6.18
N GLY A 298 -0.49 -4.45 -5.74
CA GLY A 298 -1.65 -5.27 -5.42
C GLY A 298 -2.94 -4.58 -5.82
N ILE A 299 -3.98 -4.72 -5.01
CA ILE A 299 -5.36 -4.43 -5.42
C ILE A 299 -5.60 -2.94 -5.63
N GLY A 300 -4.92 -2.07 -4.89
CA GLY A 300 -5.04 -0.62 -5.06
C GLY A 300 -4.86 -0.19 -6.53
N ALA A 301 -3.98 -0.85 -7.28
CA ALA A 301 -3.80 -0.55 -8.69
C ALA A 301 -5.03 -0.83 -9.57
N VAL A 302 -5.82 -1.85 -9.23
CA VAL A 302 -7.08 -2.17 -9.92
C VAL A 302 -8.14 -1.10 -9.62
N PHE A 303 -8.20 -0.61 -8.38
CA PHE A 303 -9.07 0.51 -8.01
C PHE A 303 -8.74 1.77 -8.83
N TYR A 304 -7.46 2.11 -8.99
CA TYR A 304 -7.04 3.24 -9.82
C TYR A 304 -7.39 3.06 -11.31
N VAL A 305 -7.34 1.83 -11.84
CA VAL A 305 -7.79 1.54 -13.22
C VAL A 305 -9.28 1.84 -13.37
N GLU A 306 -10.10 1.41 -12.43
CA GLU A 306 -11.55 1.62 -12.49
C GLU A 306 -11.90 3.10 -12.33
N HIS A 307 -11.25 3.81 -11.40
CA HIS A 307 -11.39 5.25 -11.28
C HIS A 307 -10.99 5.96 -12.59
N THR A 308 -9.87 5.56 -13.20
CA THR A 308 -9.40 6.14 -14.47
C THR A 308 -10.38 5.88 -15.62
N ARG A 309 -11.05 4.72 -15.65
CA ARG A 309 -12.07 4.39 -16.67
C ARG A 309 -13.27 5.33 -16.65
N HIS A 310 -13.59 5.94 -15.51
CA HIS A 310 -14.65 6.96 -15.44
C HIS A 310 -14.22 8.31 -16.01
N LEU A 311 -12.91 8.58 -16.09
CA LEU A 311 -12.37 9.85 -16.60
C LEU A 311 -12.18 9.86 -18.13
N PHE A 312 -12.09 8.69 -18.75
CA PHE A 312 -11.88 8.52 -20.19
C PHE A 312 -13.06 7.83 -20.88
N PRO A 313 -13.24 8.01 -22.20
CA PRO A 313 -14.23 7.25 -22.97
C PRO A 313 -13.99 5.74 -22.88
N LYS A 314 -15.02 4.93 -23.13
CA LYS A 314 -14.86 3.47 -23.21
C LYS A 314 -13.92 3.10 -24.36
N ALA A 315 -13.25 1.96 -24.22
CA ALA A 315 -12.38 1.42 -25.27
C ALA A 315 -13.13 1.31 -26.61
N GLY A 316 -12.57 1.88 -27.67
CA GLY A 316 -13.19 1.95 -29.00
C GLY A 316 -14.02 3.22 -29.24
N GLU A 317 -14.55 3.86 -28.19
CA GLU A 317 -15.39 5.08 -28.29
C GLU A 317 -14.56 6.38 -28.19
N ALA A 318 -13.26 6.28 -27.92
CA ALA A 318 -12.37 7.43 -27.83
C ALA A 318 -12.19 8.12 -29.19
N MET A 319 -12.26 9.46 -29.16
CA MET A 319 -12.17 10.34 -30.34
C MET A 319 -10.75 10.47 -30.89
N THR A 320 -9.75 10.21 -30.05
CA THR A 320 -8.32 10.32 -30.40
C THR A 320 -7.64 8.97 -30.31
N GLU A 321 -6.66 8.73 -31.19
CA GLU A 321 -5.90 7.46 -31.19
C GLU A 321 -5.13 7.27 -29.88
N GLU A 322 -4.67 8.38 -29.28
CA GLU A 322 -3.94 8.38 -28.01
C GLU A 322 -4.80 7.89 -26.83
N GLU A 323 -6.03 8.42 -26.68
CA GLU A 323 -6.97 7.99 -25.63
C GLU A 323 -7.44 6.55 -25.86
N ASP A 324 -7.59 6.12 -27.12
CA ASP A 324 -8.01 4.76 -27.44
C ASP A 324 -6.91 3.74 -27.10
N HIS A 325 -5.66 4.01 -27.48
CA HIS A 325 -4.55 3.14 -27.10
C HIS A 325 -4.37 3.09 -25.57
N LEU A 326 -4.55 4.21 -24.86
CA LEU A 326 -4.49 4.25 -23.40
C LEU A 326 -5.55 3.34 -22.77
N THR A 327 -6.82 3.52 -23.14
CA THR A 327 -7.95 2.79 -22.55
C THR A 327 -7.86 1.28 -22.81
N GLN A 328 -7.35 0.88 -23.98
CA GLN A 328 -7.14 -0.52 -24.34
C GLN A 328 -5.90 -1.14 -23.68
N ALA A 329 -4.83 -0.38 -23.45
CA ALA A 329 -3.60 -0.90 -22.83
C ALA A 329 -3.65 -0.91 -21.30
N MET A 330 -4.37 0.02 -20.68
CA MET A 330 -4.38 0.21 -19.23
C MET A 330 -4.82 -1.04 -18.46
N GLY A 331 -5.95 -1.65 -18.85
CA GLY A 331 -6.44 -2.89 -18.24
C GLY A 331 -5.41 -4.02 -18.26
N PRO A 332 -5.02 -4.54 -19.43
CA PRO A 332 -4.10 -5.67 -19.50
C PRO A 332 -2.74 -5.41 -18.87
N VAL A 333 -2.18 -4.19 -18.99
CA VAL A 333 -0.88 -3.87 -18.39
C VAL A 333 -0.95 -3.88 -16.86
N VAL A 334 -1.93 -3.21 -16.27
CA VAL A 334 -2.03 -3.10 -14.81
C VAL A 334 -2.38 -4.44 -14.18
N TYR A 335 -3.36 -5.17 -14.70
CA TYR A 335 -3.74 -6.48 -14.18
C TYR A 335 -2.58 -7.47 -14.26
N TRP A 336 -1.83 -7.48 -15.37
CA TRP A 336 -0.64 -8.31 -15.50
C TRP A 336 0.43 -7.94 -14.47
N LEU A 337 0.70 -6.65 -14.27
CA LEU A 337 1.68 -6.18 -13.30
C LEU A 337 1.31 -6.55 -11.86
N VAL A 338 0.02 -6.48 -11.51
CA VAL A 338 -0.50 -6.96 -10.22
C VAL A 338 -0.24 -8.45 -10.06
N LEU A 339 -0.63 -9.28 -11.03
CA LEU A 339 -0.42 -10.73 -10.98
C LEU A 339 1.07 -11.09 -10.89
N PHE A 340 1.89 -10.51 -11.77
CA PHE A 340 3.33 -10.75 -11.77
C PHE A 340 3.97 -10.34 -10.44
N SER A 341 3.58 -9.18 -9.91
CA SER A 341 4.08 -8.68 -8.63
C SER A 341 3.70 -9.59 -7.46
N ILE A 342 2.44 -10.04 -7.38
CA ILE A 342 1.96 -10.94 -6.32
C ILE A 342 2.76 -12.23 -6.33
N ILE A 343 2.90 -12.87 -7.50
CA ILE A 343 3.63 -14.14 -7.63
C ILE A 343 5.11 -13.92 -7.31
N TRP A 344 5.74 -12.90 -7.89
CA TRP A 344 7.18 -12.66 -7.74
C TRP A 344 7.57 -12.33 -6.30
N HIS A 345 6.89 -11.38 -5.66
CA HIS A 345 7.19 -11.01 -4.28
C HIS A 345 6.74 -12.10 -3.30
N GLY A 346 5.60 -12.75 -3.54
CA GLY A 346 5.11 -13.85 -2.72
C GLY A 346 6.08 -15.03 -2.66
N LEU A 347 6.71 -15.37 -3.79
CA LEU A 347 7.75 -16.42 -3.84
C LEU A 347 9.12 -15.96 -3.35
N SER A 348 9.40 -14.66 -3.40
CA SER A 348 10.69 -14.11 -2.97
C SER A 348 10.94 -14.25 -1.47
N ILE A 349 9.91 -14.16 -0.62
CA ILE A 349 10.05 -14.24 0.85
C ILE A 349 10.47 -15.65 1.28
N PRO A 350 9.78 -16.75 0.89
CA PRO A 350 10.23 -18.10 1.21
C PRO A 350 11.61 -18.43 0.64
N ALA A 351 11.92 -17.95 -0.58
CA ALA A 351 13.23 -18.14 -1.18
C ALA A 351 14.34 -17.44 -0.37
N LEU A 352 14.07 -16.23 0.11
CA LEU A 352 15.00 -15.48 0.95
C LEU A 352 15.19 -16.12 2.34
N ASP A 353 14.10 -16.60 2.96
CA ASP A 353 14.16 -17.37 4.21
C ASP A 353 15.01 -18.64 4.06
N ALA A 354 14.77 -19.42 3.00
CA ALA A 354 15.55 -20.61 2.70
C ALA A 354 17.04 -20.29 2.49
N PHE A 355 17.35 -19.20 1.78
CA PHE A 355 18.71 -18.72 1.59
C PHE A 355 19.38 -18.27 2.90
N TYR A 356 18.65 -17.58 3.78
CA TYR A 356 19.18 -17.10 5.06
C TYR A 356 19.47 -18.25 6.01
N ARG A 357 18.59 -19.26 6.04
CA ARG A 357 18.80 -20.51 6.79
C ARG A 357 20.00 -21.28 6.24
N TYR A 358 20.13 -21.40 4.92
CA TYR A 358 21.29 -22.04 4.29
C TYR A 358 22.60 -21.34 4.64
N LYS A 359 22.60 -20.01 4.72
CA LYS A 359 23.75 -19.21 5.11
C LYS A 359 23.98 -19.09 6.62
N GLY A 360 23.10 -19.63 7.46
CA GLY A 360 23.18 -19.52 8.91
C GLY A 360 23.15 -18.07 9.41
N VAL A 361 22.38 -17.20 8.75
CA VAL A 361 22.23 -15.80 9.18
C VAL A 361 21.58 -15.78 10.56
N GLN A 362 22.17 -15.05 11.51
CA GLN A 362 21.64 -14.94 12.87
C GLN A 362 20.39 -14.03 12.90
N PRO A 363 19.36 -14.38 13.67
CA PRO A 363 18.23 -13.49 13.92
C PRO A 363 18.65 -12.18 14.58
N ILE A 364 17.85 -11.14 14.39
CA ILE A 364 18.04 -9.83 15.01
C ILE A 364 17.68 -9.94 16.50
N ILE A 365 18.63 -9.55 17.35
CA ILE A 365 18.46 -9.45 18.80
C ILE A 365 18.41 -7.96 19.14
N GLU A 366 17.29 -7.48 19.67
CA GLU A 366 17.15 -6.10 20.16
C GLU A 366 17.84 -5.92 21.53
N GLU A 367 18.38 -4.73 21.80
CA GLU A 367 18.96 -4.35 23.10
C GLU A 367 17.90 -4.28 24.22
N GLU A 368 16.64 -3.99 23.87
CA GLU A 368 15.49 -3.92 24.79
C GLU A 368 14.35 -4.84 24.30
N PRO A 369 14.40 -6.15 24.62
CA PRO A 369 13.33 -7.08 24.27
C PRO A 369 12.10 -6.91 25.17
N ALA A 370 10.94 -7.33 24.66
CA ALA A 370 9.70 -7.35 25.42
C ALA A 370 9.64 -8.61 26.29
N GLU A 371 9.42 -8.48 27.60
CA GLU A 371 9.12 -9.62 28.47
C GLU A 371 7.61 -9.79 28.57
N ILE A 372 7.08 -10.93 28.08
CA ILE A 372 5.66 -11.28 28.10
C ILE A 372 5.41 -12.42 29.08
N HIS A 373 4.42 -12.32 29.96
CA HIS A 373 4.02 -13.46 30.79
C HIS A 373 3.34 -14.57 29.96
N VAL A 374 3.72 -15.82 30.22
CA VAL A 374 3.13 -16.97 29.54
C VAL A 374 1.85 -17.38 30.25
N LEU A 375 0.74 -17.42 29.52
CA LEU A 375 -0.56 -17.85 30.06
C LEU A 375 -0.67 -19.39 30.16
N SER A 376 0.05 -20.12 29.29
CA SER A 376 0.07 -21.59 29.24
C SER A 376 1.46 -22.11 28.87
N GLU A 377 1.96 -23.10 29.60
CA GLU A 377 3.26 -23.75 29.31
C GLU A 377 3.26 -24.53 27.98
N ASN A 378 2.08 -24.82 27.42
CA ASN A 378 1.92 -25.53 26.16
C ASN A 378 1.77 -24.60 24.94
N ASP A 379 1.75 -23.28 25.14
CA ASP A 379 1.62 -22.34 24.02
C ASP A 379 2.92 -22.33 23.21
N ALA A 380 2.76 -22.38 21.88
CA ALA A 380 3.90 -22.25 20.97
C ALA A 380 4.55 -20.87 21.17
N LEU A 381 5.86 -20.85 21.36
CA LEU A 381 6.61 -19.61 21.53
C LEU A 381 6.50 -18.74 20.26
N PRO A 382 6.33 -17.42 20.41
CA PRO A 382 6.41 -16.50 19.28
C PRO A 382 7.73 -16.66 18.52
N ALA A 383 7.71 -16.32 17.22
CA ALA A 383 8.94 -16.32 16.43
C ALA A 383 9.96 -15.35 17.04
N ASN A 384 11.24 -15.76 17.11
CA ASN A 384 12.32 -14.98 17.71
C ASN A 384 12.13 -14.68 19.21
N ALA A 385 11.59 -15.66 19.95
CA ALA A 385 11.37 -15.56 21.39
C ALA A 385 12.03 -16.71 22.16
N TYR A 386 12.40 -16.43 23.42
CA TYR A 386 13.02 -17.39 24.33
C TYR A 386 12.25 -17.45 25.65
N GLY A 387 11.99 -18.65 26.16
CA GLY A 387 11.39 -18.83 27.47
C GLY A 387 12.35 -18.42 28.59
N ASN A 388 11.83 -17.71 29.59
CA ASN A 388 12.49 -17.43 30.86
C ASN A 388 11.76 -18.22 31.98
N PRO A 389 12.21 -19.44 32.31
CA PRO A 389 11.55 -20.31 33.28
C PRO A 389 11.46 -19.70 34.68
N LYS A 390 12.41 -18.82 35.04
CA LYS A 390 12.48 -18.21 36.38
C LYS A 390 11.35 -17.22 36.64
N ARG A 391 10.90 -16.52 35.59
CA ARG A 391 9.86 -15.48 35.68
C ARG A 391 8.51 -15.91 35.09
N LYS A 392 8.39 -17.17 34.62
CA LYS A 392 7.22 -17.67 33.85
C LYS A 392 6.85 -16.68 32.73
N SER A 393 7.86 -16.25 32.01
CA SER A 393 7.76 -15.23 30.97
C SER A 393 8.52 -15.67 29.73
N VAL A 394 8.27 -15.00 28.62
CA VAL A 394 8.91 -15.20 27.33
C VAL A 394 9.47 -13.86 26.88
N ILE A 395 10.75 -13.85 26.57
CA ILE A 395 11.46 -12.70 26.03
C ILE A 395 11.26 -12.72 24.52
N VAL A 396 10.58 -11.71 23.98
CA VAL A 396 10.29 -11.56 22.55
C VAL A 396 11.16 -10.44 21.98
N HIS A 397 12.00 -10.78 21.00
CA HIS A 397 12.83 -9.80 20.28
C HIS A 397 12.11 -9.32 19.01
N ASN A 398 12.39 -8.07 18.62
CA ASN A 398 11.97 -7.51 17.32
C ASN A 398 10.45 -7.60 17.14
N ARG A 399 9.68 -7.07 18.11
CA ARG A 399 8.21 -7.04 18.02
C ARG A 399 7.74 -5.81 17.23
N PHE A 400 6.74 -6.02 16.36
CA PHE A 400 6.20 -4.96 15.50
C PHE A 400 5.34 -3.92 16.26
N SER A 401 4.47 -4.34 17.19
CA SER A 401 3.63 -3.44 18.00
C SER A 401 4.27 -3.13 19.37
N ARG A 402 4.24 -1.85 19.78
CA ARG A 402 4.52 -1.42 21.16
C ARG A 402 3.51 -0.34 21.60
N PRO A 403 2.67 -0.57 22.62
CA PRO A 403 1.84 0.49 23.20
C PRO A 403 2.73 1.52 23.91
N PHE A 404 2.42 2.82 23.77
CA PHE A 404 3.19 3.95 24.33
C PHE A 404 2.75 4.37 25.75
N SER A 405 1.86 3.61 26.40
CA SER A 405 1.16 4.08 27.61
C SER A 405 2.10 4.34 28.79
N THR A 406 1.97 5.53 29.38
CA THR A 406 2.63 5.99 30.63
C THR A 406 1.90 5.54 31.90
N GLY A 407 0.83 4.74 31.77
CA GLY A 407 0.22 4.04 32.92
C GLY A 407 1.10 2.88 33.38
N PRO A 408 0.81 2.23 34.52
CA PRO A 408 1.31 0.87 34.73
C PRO A 408 0.82 0.08 33.52
N GLY A 409 1.73 -0.17 32.58
CA GLY A 409 1.45 -0.97 31.42
C GLY A 409 0.89 -2.32 31.88
N PRO A 410 0.27 -3.08 30.97
CA PRO A 410 -0.23 -4.41 31.31
C PRO A 410 0.77 -5.17 32.21
N GLU A 411 0.31 -5.76 33.31
CA GLU A 411 1.17 -6.62 34.15
C GLU A 411 1.81 -7.75 33.32
N LEU A 412 1.27 -8.02 32.13
CA LEU A 412 1.79 -8.92 31.09
C LEU A 412 3.05 -8.42 30.37
N TYR A 413 3.39 -7.12 30.37
CA TYR A 413 4.53 -6.56 29.64
C TYR A 413 5.38 -5.67 30.55
N ARG A 414 6.54 -6.17 30.98
CA ARG A 414 7.54 -5.35 31.67
C ARG A 414 8.61 -4.90 30.69
N TRP A 415 8.68 -3.60 30.45
CA TRP A 415 9.79 -2.96 29.76
C TRP A 415 10.78 -2.47 30.81
N HIS A 416 11.86 -3.21 31.07
CA HIS A 416 12.90 -2.83 32.02
C HIS A 416 14.11 -2.25 31.28
N SER A 417 14.38 -0.95 31.50
CA SER A 417 15.55 -0.24 30.93
C SER A 417 16.89 -0.66 31.55
N ASP A 418 16.87 -1.31 32.72
CA ASP A 418 18.05 -1.41 33.58
C ASP A 418 18.74 -2.80 33.57
N GLU A 419 18.17 -3.81 32.91
CA GLU A 419 18.67 -5.21 32.96
C GLU A 419 19.29 -5.75 31.66
N SER A 420 19.47 -4.90 30.63
CA SER A 420 19.87 -5.33 29.28
C SER A 420 21.28 -5.92 29.18
N VAL A 421 22.23 -5.51 30.03
CA VAL A 421 23.64 -5.95 29.90
C VAL A 421 23.92 -7.30 30.56
N ALA A 422 23.24 -7.64 31.66
CA ALA A 422 23.52 -8.85 32.43
C ALA A 422 22.92 -10.14 31.80
N THR A 423 21.86 -9.99 30.99
CA THR A 423 21.15 -11.11 30.37
C THR A 423 21.75 -11.51 29.01
N LEU A 424 22.39 -10.56 28.32
CA LEU A 424 23.07 -10.81 27.03
C LEU A 424 24.37 -11.64 27.19
N THR A 425 25.08 -11.49 28.31
CA THR A 425 26.34 -12.23 28.55
C THR A 425 26.13 -13.68 28.96
N THR A 426 24.98 -14.04 29.53
CA THR A 426 24.72 -15.40 30.03
C THR A 426 24.36 -16.41 28.93
N HIS A 427 23.88 -15.96 27.77
CA HIS A 427 23.56 -16.85 26.64
C HIS A 427 24.65 -16.94 25.56
N ALA A 428 25.66 -16.06 25.59
CA ALA A 428 26.81 -16.14 24.68
C ALA A 428 27.85 -17.20 25.07
N GLN A 429 27.69 -17.86 26.24
CA GLN A 429 28.70 -18.78 26.81
C GLN A 429 28.22 -20.23 27.04
N SER A 430 27.09 -20.65 26.47
CA SER A 430 26.64 -22.05 26.60
C SER A 430 26.87 -22.84 25.31
N PRO A 431 28.00 -23.55 25.14
CA PRO A 431 28.17 -24.49 24.05
C PRO A 431 27.31 -25.74 24.29
N GLY A 432 26.49 -26.10 23.30
CA GLY A 432 25.99 -27.46 23.06
C GLY A 432 25.23 -28.14 24.20
N VAL A 433 23.89 -28.16 24.11
CA VAL A 433 23.11 -29.25 24.69
C VAL A 433 22.35 -29.92 23.55
N GLU A 434 22.86 -31.10 23.16
CA GLU A 434 22.15 -32.09 22.35
C GLU A 434 20.81 -32.41 23.03
N HIS A 435 19.69 -32.22 22.33
CA HIS A 435 18.49 -32.97 22.64
C HIS A 435 18.39 -34.15 21.69
N LYS A 436 18.68 -35.33 22.24
CA LYS A 436 18.43 -36.64 21.67
C LYS A 436 16.91 -36.91 21.65
N ILE A 437 16.49 -37.37 20.46
CA ILE A 437 15.28 -38.10 20.04
C ILE A 437 13.97 -37.31 20.08
#